data_AF-A0A2V5TEJ4-F1
#
_entry.id   AF-A0A2V5TEJ4-F1
#
_cell.length_a   1.000
_cell.length_b   1.000
_cell.length_c   1.000
_cell.angle_alpha   90.00
_cell.angle_beta   90.00
_cell.angle_gamma   90.00
#
_symmetry.space_group_name_H-M   'P 1'
#
loop_
_entity.id
_entity.type
_entity.pdbx_description
1 polymer ?
#
loop_
_entity_poly.entity_id
_entity_poly.type
_entity_poly.pdbx_seq_one_letter_code
_entity_poly.pdbx_strand_id
1 'polypeptide(L)'
;MVHARHRTRRQGPPCELKAVCFHAQQCAEKYLKALLTERNVRFPKMRHLPTLLDLLVPVCLDAEACREDLSSLAPFAVDLRYPGGKVNLQTADVAWRTCGRIRSFIRPQLGLEG
;
A
#
# COMPACT_ATOMS: atom_id res chain seq x y z
N MET A 1 23.06 12.95 -34.83
CA MET A 1 23.07 11.56 -34.29
C MET A 1 22.59 11.61 -32.85
N VAL A 2 21.49 10.91 -32.59
CA VAL A 2 20.69 10.93 -31.36
C VAL A 2 21.51 10.53 -30.12
N HIS A 3 21.51 11.40 -29.11
CA HIS A 3 21.98 11.07 -27.76
C HIS A 3 20.98 10.10 -27.12
N ALA A 4 21.33 8.82 -27.10
CA ALA A 4 20.63 7.79 -26.35
C ALA A 4 20.65 8.14 -24.85
N ARG A 5 19.52 8.61 -24.34
CA ARG A 5 19.30 8.84 -22.90
C ARG A 5 19.18 7.48 -22.23
N HIS A 6 20.29 6.92 -21.77
CA HIS A 6 20.25 5.88 -20.74
C HIS A 6 19.62 6.50 -19.48
N ARG A 7 18.32 6.28 -19.28
CA ARG A 7 17.67 6.43 -17.97
C ARG A 7 18.22 5.30 -17.09
N THR A 8 19.45 5.44 -16.59
CA THR A 8 19.94 4.62 -15.49
C THR A 8 19.07 4.95 -14.28
N ARG A 9 18.17 4.01 -13.94
CA ARG A 9 17.37 4.06 -12.72
C ARG A 9 18.34 4.05 -11.54
N ARG A 10 18.73 5.24 -11.05
CA ARG A 10 19.59 5.38 -9.87
C ARG A 10 18.96 4.59 -8.73
N GLN A 11 19.73 3.69 -8.13
CA GLN A 11 19.38 3.12 -6.83
C GLN A 11 19.32 4.28 -5.84
N GLY A 12 18.11 4.66 -5.42
CA GLY A 12 17.93 5.64 -4.34
C GLY A 12 18.57 5.11 -3.06
N PRO A 13 19.07 5.99 -2.17
CA PRO A 13 19.66 5.56 -0.91
C PRO A 13 18.67 4.68 -0.12
N PRO A 14 19.14 3.67 0.63
CA PRO A 14 18.27 2.71 1.31
C PRO A 14 17.18 3.34 2.21
N CYS A 15 17.42 4.53 2.76
CA CYS A 15 16.43 5.27 3.55
C CYS A 15 15.21 5.73 2.72
N GLU A 16 15.41 6.20 1.48
CA GLU A 16 14.33 6.63 0.61
C GLU A 16 13.45 5.47 0.18
N LEU A 17 14.05 4.31 -0.12
CA LEU A 17 13.30 3.12 -0.52
C LEU A 17 12.44 2.58 0.63
N LYS A 18 12.97 2.61 1.86
CA LYS A 18 12.18 2.30 3.05
C LYS A 18 11.02 3.28 3.22
N ALA A 19 11.24 4.58 3.01
CA ALA A 19 10.15 5.57 3.09
C ALA A 19 9.04 5.28 2.07
N VAL A 20 9.37 4.91 0.83
CA VAL A 20 8.38 4.52 -0.19
C VAL A 20 7.54 3.34 0.27
N CYS A 21 8.15 2.25 0.74
CA CYS A 21 7.43 1.08 1.22
C CYS A 21 6.54 1.40 2.44
N PHE A 22 7.05 2.19 3.39
CA PHE A 22 6.30 2.60 4.57
C PHE A 22 5.08 3.45 4.19
N HIS A 23 5.26 4.44 3.31
CA HIS A 23 4.15 5.29 2.87
C HIS A 23 3.14 4.54 2.01
N ALA A 24 3.57 3.57 1.20
CA ALA A 24 2.67 2.69 0.46
C ALA A 24 1.75 1.90 1.42
N GLN A 25 2.31 1.31 2.47
CA GLN A 25 1.52 0.61 3.50
C GLN A 25 0.57 1.57 4.23
N GLN A 26 1.05 2.74 4.68
CA GLN A 26 0.23 3.71 5.39
C GLN A 26 -0.90 4.29 4.53
N CYS A 27 -0.66 4.45 3.22
CA CYS A 27 -1.66 4.89 2.27
C CYS A 27 -2.77 3.84 2.13
N ALA A 28 -2.41 2.57 1.93
CA ALA A 28 -3.37 1.46 1.89
C ALA A 28 -4.19 1.37 3.19
N GLU A 29 -3.54 1.51 4.35
CA GLU A 29 -4.19 1.52 5.67
C GLU A 29 -5.26 2.61 5.77
N LYS A 30 -4.94 3.83 5.32
CA LYS A 30 -5.87 4.97 5.35
C LYS A 30 -7.06 4.76 4.43
N TYR A 31 -6.86 4.20 3.23
CA TYR A 31 -7.96 3.91 2.32
C TYR A 31 -8.91 2.85 2.88
N LEU A 32 -8.39 1.76 3.45
CA LEU A 32 -9.24 0.76 4.12
C LEU A 32 -10.04 1.37 5.27
N LYS A 33 -9.40 2.18 6.11
CA LYS A 33 -10.07 2.85 7.24
C LYS A 33 -11.11 3.87 6.78
N ALA A 34 -10.84 4.59 5.69
CA ALA A 34 -11.80 5.51 5.10
C ALA A 34 -13.05 4.74 4.63
N LEU A 35 -12.86 3.63 3.93
CA LEU A 35 -13.98 2.82 3.44
C LEU A 35 -14.74 2.13 4.57
N LEU A 36 -14.06 1.59 5.59
CA LEU A 36 -14.72 1.08 6.81
C LEU A 36 -15.55 2.17 7.49
N THR A 37 -15.02 3.40 7.57
CA THR A 37 -15.75 4.55 8.14
C THR A 37 -16.98 4.89 7.31
N GLU A 38 -16.84 4.96 5.98
CA GLU A 38 -17.95 5.19 5.04
C GLU A 38 -19.05 4.13 5.19
N ARG A 39 -18.66 2.88 5.44
CA ARG A 39 -19.59 1.76 5.68
C ARG A 39 -20.06 1.65 7.13
N ASN A 40 -19.75 2.63 7.98
CA ASN A 40 -20.10 2.65 9.41
C ASN A 40 -19.62 1.42 10.20
N VAL A 41 -18.52 0.79 9.77
CA VAL A 41 -17.90 -0.35 10.45
C VAL A 41 -16.83 0.15 11.42
N ARG A 42 -17.00 -0.15 12.72
CA ARG A 42 -15.99 0.18 13.74
C ARG A 42 -14.79 -0.76 13.63
N PHE A 43 -13.60 -0.22 13.82
CA PHE A 43 -12.36 -0.98 13.86
C PHE A 43 -11.50 -0.53 15.06
N PRO A 44 -10.73 -1.44 15.69
CA PRO A 44 -9.83 -1.07 16.79
C PRO A 44 -8.62 -0.29 16.27
N LYS A 45 -7.86 0.33 17.19
CA LYS A 45 -6.61 1.00 16.85
C LYS A 45 -5.54 -0.02 16.45
N MET A 46 -5.53 -0.41 15.18
CA MET A 46 -4.60 -1.38 14.61
C MET A 46 -4.03 -0.92 13.26
N ARG A 47 -2.89 -1.52 12.88
CA ARG A 47 -2.16 -1.25 11.63
C ARG A 47 -1.99 -2.48 10.72
N HIS A 48 -2.63 -3.59 11.08
CA HIS A 48 -2.52 -4.84 10.34
C HIS A 48 -3.56 -4.87 9.20
N LEU A 49 -3.08 -4.75 7.96
CA LEU A 49 -3.93 -4.59 6.77
C LEU A 49 -4.89 -5.78 6.53
N PRO A 50 -4.46 -7.06 6.64
CA PRO A 50 -5.36 -8.19 6.44
C PRO A 50 -6.56 -8.17 7.38
N THR A 51 -6.36 -7.80 8.65
CA THR A 51 -7.48 -7.74 9.60
C THR A 51 -8.43 -6.58 9.31
N LEU A 52 -7.93 -5.44 8.81
CA LEU A 52 -8.82 -4.37 8.35
C LEU A 52 -9.64 -4.82 7.13
N LEU A 53 -9.05 -5.62 6.24
CA LEU A 53 -9.77 -6.22 5.13
C LEU A 53 -10.85 -7.21 5.61
N ASP A 54 -10.54 -8.07 6.57
CA ASP A 54 -11.50 -9.05 7.11
C ASP A 54 -12.75 -8.37 7.71
N LEU A 55 -12.60 -7.15 8.26
CA LEU A 55 -13.72 -6.33 8.73
C LEU A 55 -14.52 -5.69 7.57
N LEU A 56 -13.87 -5.44 6.43
CA LEU A 56 -14.45 -4.76 5.28
C LEU A 56 -15.22 -5.73 4.36
N VAL A 57 -14.70 -6.94 4.15
CA VAL A 57 -15.27 -7.94 3.24
C VAL A 57 -16.76 -8.23 3.47
N PRO A 58 -17.26 -8.34 4.72
CA PRO A 58 -18.69 -8.57 4.98
C PRO A 58 -19.62 -7.45 4.45
N VAL A 59 -19.11 -6.22 4.29
CA VAL A 59 -19.89 -5.06 3.81
C VAL A 59 -19.46 -4.59 2.42
N CYS A 60 -18.39 -5.15 1.88
CA CYS A 60 -17.86 -4.88 0.56
C CYS A 60 -17.10 -6.12 0.06
N LEU A 61 -17.83 -7.07 -0.52
CA LEU A 61 -17.28 -8.36 -0.94
C LEU A 61 -16.15 -8.20 -1.98
N ASP A 62 -16.28 -7.24 -2.89
CA ASP A 62 -15.29 -6.96 -3.93
C ASP A 62 -13.91 -6.60 -3.33
N ALA A 63 -13.85 -6.14 -2.07
CA ALA A 63 -12.60 -5.81 -1.40
C ALA A 63 -11.68 -7.01 -1.23
N GLU A 64 -12.23 -8.23 -1.26
CA GLU A 64 -11.46 -9.47 -1.21
C GLU A 64 -10.42 -9.56 -2.34
N ALA A 65 -10.67 -8.91 -3.49
CA ALA A 65 -9.73 -8.82 -4.59
C ALA A 65 -8.39 -8.14 -4.22
N CYS A 66 -8.37 -7.36 -3.12
CA CYS A 66 -7.16 -6.70 -2.62
C CYS A 66 -6.36 -7.53 -1.60
N ARG A 67 -6.77 -8.76 -1.26
CA ARG A 67 -6.16 -9.54 -0.16
C ARG A 67 -4.66 -9.78 -0.33
N GLU A 68 -4.24 -10.25 -1.49
CA GLU A 68 -2.83 -10.51 -1.78
C GLU A 68 -2.01 -9.21 -1.77
N ASP A 69 -2.56 -8.16 -2.36
CA ASP A 69 -1.95 -6.83 -2.40
C ASP A 69 -1.73 -6.27 -0.99
N LEU A 70 -2.74 -6.35 -0.13
CA LEU A 70 -2.67 -5.88 1.26
C LEU A 70 -1.74 -6.73 2.13
N SER A 71 -1.74 -8.05 1.92
CA SER A 71 -0.82 -8.97 2.60
C SER A 71 0.63 -8.69 2.23
N SER A 72 0.91 -8.35 0.97
CA SER A 72 2.25 -7.99 0.51
C SER A 72 2.78 -6.68 1.12
N LEU A 73 1.88 -5.74 1.47
CA LEU A 73 2.24 -4.47 2.10
C LEU A 73 2.34 -4.54 3.63
N ALA A 74 1.70 -5.52 4.27
CA ALA A 74 1.61 -5.61 5.73
C ALA A 74 2.98 -5.59 6.45
N PRO A 75 4.04 -6.28 5.97
CA PRO A 75 5.36 -6.26 6.62
C PRO A 75 5.97 -4.85 6.74
N PHE A 76 5.66 -3.96 5.78
CA PHE A 76 6.22 -2.61 5.74
C PHE A 76 5.69 -1.68 6.85
N ALA A 77 4.69 -2.10 7.63
CA ALA A 77 4.21 -1.37 8.80
C ALA A 77 5.24 -1.35 9.95
N VAL A 78 6.10 -2.36 10.04
CA VAL A 78 7.02 -2.58 11.18
C VAL A 78 8.46 -2.75 10.73
N ASP A 79 8.71 -3.55 9.69
CA ASP A 79 10.04 -4.08 9.36
C ASP A 79 11.05 -3.04 8.87
N LEU A 80 10.58 -1.86 8.49
CA LEU A 80 11.42 -0.78 7.95
C LEU A 80 11.98 0.11 9.05
N ARG A 81 11.43 0.03 10.26
CA ARG A 81 11.81 0.88 11.41
C ARG A 81 12.98 0.31 12.21
N TYR A 82 13.33 -0.96 12.02
CA TYR A 82 14.46 -1.60 12.70
C TYR A 82 15.64 -1.83 11.75
N PRO A 83 16.88 -1.65 12.22
CA PRO A 83 18.08 -1.95 11.43
C PRO A 83 18.12 -3.45 11.13
N GLY A 84 17.94 -3.82 9.86
CA GLY A 84 17.89 -5.21 9.40
C GLY A 84 17.02 -5.42 8.16
N GLY A 85 15.93 -4.64 8.04
CA GLY A 85 15.09 -4.65 6.83
C GLY A 85 15.86 -4.13 5.61
N LYS A 86 16.15 -5.01 4.65
CA LYS A 86 16.76 -4.64 3.37
C LYS A 86 15.65 -4.40 2.35
N VAL A 87 15.61 -3.19 1.79
CA VAL A 87 14.71 -2.83 0.68
C VAL A 87 15.56 -2.47 -0.52
N ASN A 88 15.18 -2.96 -1.68
CA ASN A 88 15.78 -2.58 -2.95
C ASN A 88 14.75 -1.84 -3.83
N LEU A 89 15.19 -1.34 -4.99
CA LEU A 89 14.30 -0.62 -5.90
C LEU A 89 13.10 -1.43 -6.36
N GLN A 90 13.27 -2.74 -6.56
CA GLN A 90 12.19 -3.62 -7.01
C GLN A 90 11.11 -3.75 -5.93
N THR A 91 11.51 -3.94 -4.66
CA THR A 91 10.58 -3.95 -3.53
C THR A 91 9.82 -2.63 -3.41
N ALA A 92 10.52 -1.49 -3.51
CA ALA A 92 9.89 -0.17 -3.45
C ALA A 92 8.93 0.08 -4.62
N ASP A 93 9.30 -0.34 -5.83
CA ASP A 93 8.45 -0.26 -7.02
C ASP A 93 7.18 -1.10 -6.89
N VAL A 94 7.32 -2.34 -6.43
CA VAL A 94 6.18 -3.24 -6.18
C VAL A 94 5.28 -2.63 -5.12
N ALA A 95 5.81 -2.13 -4.00
CA ALA A 95 5.02 -1.49 -2.96
C ALA A 95 4.23 -0.28 -3.48
N TRP A 96 4.89 0.59 -4.27
CA TRP A 96 4.25 1.76 -4.88
C TRP A 96 3.13 1.36 -5.85
N ARG A 97 3.36 0.40 -6.75
CA ARG A 97 2.34 -0.09 -7.69
C ARG A 97 1.16 -0.75 -6.99
N THR A 98 1.44 -1.54 -5.95
CA THR A 98 0.42 -2.24 -5.15
C THR A 98 -0.47 -1.24 -4.43
N CYS A 99 0.13 -0.22 -3.80
CA CYS A 99 -0.63 0.90 -3.25
C CYS A 99 -1.47 1.62 -4.32
N GLY A 100 -0.95 1.76 -5.55
CA GLY A 100 -1.68 2.32 -6.69
C GLY A 100 -2.94 1.51 -7.02
N ARG A 101 -2.83 0.17 -7.09
CA ARG A 101 -3.98 -0.72 -7.35
C ARG A 101 -5.05 -0.61 -6.26
N ILE A 102 -4.65 -0.64 -4.98
CA ILE A 102 -5.55 -0.47 -3.85
C ILE A 102 -6.27 0.89 -3.92
N ARG A 103 -5.52 1.96 -4.24
CA ARG A 103 -6.09 3.30 -4.41
C ARG A 103 -7.13 3.32 -5.53
N SER A 104 -6.81 2.78 -6.71
CA SER A 104 -7.73 2.72 -7.85
C SER A 104 -8.97 1.88 -7.56
N PHE A 105 -8.85 0.85 -6.73
CA PHE A 105 -9.97 0.03 -6.31
C PHE A 105 -10.89 0.76 -5.30
N ILE A 106 -10.33 1.41 -4.29
CA ILE A 106 -11.11 1.99 -3.18
C ILE A 106 -11.76 3.34 -3.55
N ARG A 107 -11.09 4.18 -4.36
CA ARG A 107 -11.59 5.53 -4.66
C ARG A 107 -13.01 5.58 -5.26
N PRO A 108 -13.38 4.75 -6.25
CA PRO A 108 -14.74 4.71 -6.76
C PRO A 108 -15.79 4.37 -5.69
N GLN A 109 -15.43 3.51 -4.73
CA GLN A 109 -16.33 3.10 -3.64
C GLN A 109 -16.56 4.21 -2.60
N LEU A 110 -15.70 5.23 -2.61
CA LEU A 110 -15.81 6.46 -1.83
C LEU A 110 -16.40 7.61 -2.66
N GLY A 111 -16.87 7.35 -3.89
CA GLY A 111 -17.38 8.40 -4.79
C GLY A 111 -16.32 9.36 -5.32
N LEU A 112 -15.03 8.95 -5.36
CA LEU A 112 -13.92 9.77 -5.82
C LEU A 112 -13.41 9.30 -7.20
N GLU A 113 -13.04 10.24 -8.06
CA GLU A 113 -12.44 9.94 -9.38
C GLU A 113 -11.06 9.27 -9.26
N GLY A 114 -10.70 8.43 -10.24
CA GLY A 114 -9.50 7.58 -10.26
C GLY A 114 -8.19 8.29 -9.97
#